data_AF-A0A4P5SWF7-F1
#
_entry.id   AF-A0A4P5SWF7-F1
#
_cell.length_a   1.000
_cell.length_b   1.000
_cell.length_c   1.000
_cell.angle_alpha   90.00
_cell.angle_beta   90.00
_cell.angle_gamma   90.00
#
_symmetry.space_group_name_H-M   'P 1'
#
loop_
_entity.id
_entity.type
_entity.pdbx_description
1 polymer ?
#
loop_
_entity_poly.entity_id
_entity_poly.type
_entity_poly.pdbx_seq_one_letter_code
_entity_poly.pdbx_strand_id
1 'polypeptide(L)' 'MVAGWQFSALVVLPKVPSSWTYTLDNQRIASEKTQSEVATRQLEAVVPLLPELSCFSPTEAIVTPPYEAKEKPNVPPE' A
#
# COMPACT_ATOMS: atom_id res chain seq x y z
N MET A 1 -4.88 -20.05 17.24
CA MET A 1 -4.43 -18.72 16.77
C MET A 1 -3.32 -18.94 15.76
N VAL A 2 -3.53 -18.62 14.49
CA VAL A 2 -2.44 -18.74 13.50
C VAL A 2 -1.50 -17.56 13.76
N ALA A 3 -0.32 -17.84 14.31
CA ALA A 3 0.78 -16.88 14.35
C ALA A 3 1.28 -16.67 12.92
N GLY A 4 0.57 -15.81 12.18
CA GLY A 4 0.93 -15.44 10.82
C GLY A 4 2.10 -14.47 10.86
N TRP A 5 3.10 -14.72 10.02
CA TRP A 5 4.19 -13.78 9.81
C TRP A 5 3.62 -12.56 9.08
N GLN A 6 3.66 -11.38 9.72
CA GLN A 6 3.19 -10.14 9.11
C GLN A 6 4.37 -9.22 8.82
N PHE A 7 4.25 -8.44 7.74
CA PHE A 7 5.25 -7.50 7.27
C PHE A 7 4.60 -6.16 6.95
N SER A 8 5.34 -5.09 7.18
CA SER A 8 4.98 -3.73 6.78
C SER A 8 5.98 -3.25 5.74
N ALA A 9 5.49 -2.96 4.54
CA ALA A 9 6.30 -2.52 3.40
C ALA A 9 5.94 -1.08 3.03
N LEU A 10 6.95 -0.23 2.93
CA LEU A 10 6.84 1.17 2.56
C LEU A 10 7.39 1.33 1.14
N VAL A 11 6.59 1.87 0.22
CA VAL A 11 6.92 1.93 -1.22
C VAL A 11 6.71 3.33 -1.78
N VAL A 12 7.52 3.70 -2.77
CA VAL A 12 7.27 4.88 -3.62
C VAL A 12 6.39 4.47 -4.78
N LEU A 13 5.24 5.14 -4.89
CA LEU A 13 4.37 5.02 -6.05
C LEU A 13 4.79 6.04 -7.12
N PRO A 14 5.08 5.59 -8.36
CA PRO A 14 5.34 6.51 -9.45
C PRO A 14 4.05 7.23 -9.86
N LYS A 15 4.19 8.47 -10.35
CA LYS A 15 3.06 9.27 -10.86
C LYS A 15 2.30 8.56 -11.98
N VAL A 16 3.02 7.90 -12.89
CA VAL A 16 2.43 7.06 -13.93
C VAL A 16 2.50 5.61 -13.44
N PRO A 17 1.36 4.89 -13.36
CA PRO A 17 1.35 3.49 -12.95
C PRO A 17 2.32 2.68 -13.81
N SER A 18 3.20 1.95 -13.15
CA SER A 18 4.20 1.08 -13.76
C SER A 18 4.08 -0.30 -13.14
N SER A 19 4.58 -1.32 -13.84
CA SER A 19 4.73 -2.67 -13.27
C SER A 19 5.78 -2.73 -12.15
N TRP A 20 6.51 -1.63 -11.90
CA TRP A 20 7.54 -1.54 -10.88
C TRP A 20 7.25 -0.43 -9.87
N THR A 21 7.32 -0.79 -8.60
CA THR A 21 7.30 0.11 -7.44
C THR A 21 8.61 -0.04 -6.68
N TYR A 22 9.16 1.07 -6.18
CA TYR A 22 10.39 1.02 -5.40
C TYR A 22 10.09 0.85 -3.91
N THR A 23 10.59 -0.21 -3.30
CA THR A 23 10.45 -0.43 -1.85
C THR A 23 11.49 0.39 -1.10
N LEU A 24 11.03 1.29 -0.22
CA LEU A 24 11.85 2.12 0.66
C LEU A 24 12.27 1.36 1.92
N ASP A 25 11.34 0.61 2.49
CA ASP A 25 11.59 -0.17 3.70
C ASP A 25 10.64 -1.38 3.76
N ASN A 26 11.10 -2.46 4.38
CA ASN A 26 10.29 -3.66 4.61
C ASN A 26 10.68 -4.30 5.93
N GLN A 27 9.77 -4.25 6.90
CA GLN A 27 10.02 -4.76 8.24
C GLN A 27 9.01 -5.80 8.64
N ARG A 28 9.50 -6.81 9.38
CA ARG A 28 8.64 -7.77 10.05
C ARG A 28 7.92 -7.09 11.20
N ILE A 29 6.62 -7.32 11.30
CA ILE A 29 5.81 -6.87 12.42
C ILE A 29 5.95 -7.89 13.55
N ALA A 30 6.38 -7.41 14.71
CA ALA A 30 6.40 -8.21 15.93
C ALA A 30 4.97 -8.55 16.37
N SER A 31 4.75 -9.73 16.94
CA SER A 31 3.43 -10.23 17.32
C SER A 31 2.70 -9.32 18.32
N GLU A 32 3.45 -8.53 19.08
CA GLU A 32 2.94 -7.61 20.10
C GLU A 32 2.55 -6.24 19.53
N LYS A 33 2.88 -5.98 18.25
CA LYS A 33 2.67 -4.68 17.60
C LYS A 33 1.56 -4.71 16.57
N THR A 34 0.92 -3.55 16.41
CA THR A 34 -0.07 -3.36 15.34
C THR A 34 0.61 -2.97 14.03
N GLN A 35 -0.01 -3.34 12.90
CA GLN A 35 0.44 -2.94 11.56
C GLN A 35 0.58 -1.41 11.45
N SER A 36 -0.42 -0.67 11.95
CA SER A 36 -0.43 0.79 11.91
C SER A 36 0.72 1.41 12.70
N GLU A 37 1.01 0.89 13.91
CA GLU A 37 2.11 1.41 14.72
C GLU A 37 3.47 1.22 14.04
N VAL A 38 3.70 0.06 13.42
CA VAL A 38 4.94 -0.21 12.68
C VAL A 38 5.03 0.68 11.44
N ALA A 39 3.95 0.79 10.66
CA ALA A 39 3.91 1.61 9.47
C ALA A 39 4.13 3.11 9.75
N THR A 40 3.50 3.65 10.80
CA THR A 40 3.70 5.05 11.22
C THR A 40 5.15 5.30 11.60
N ARG A 41 5.75 4.42 12.40
CA ARG A 41 7.15 4.58 12.81
C ARG A 41 8.13 4.45 11.64
N GLN A 42 7.86 3.55 10.71
CA GLN A 42 8.65 3.44 9.48
C GLN A 42 8.55 4.71 8.64
N LEU A 43 7.34 5.26 8.49
CA LEU A 43 7.12 6.50 7.74
C LEU A 43 7.85 7.68 8.40
N GLU A 44 7.74 7.84 9.71
CA GLU A 44 8.45 8.89 10.46
C GLU A 44 9.97 8.83 10.28
N ALA A 45 10.54 7.63 10.17
CA ALA A 45 11.96 7.45 9.93
C ALA A 45 12.38 7.77 8.49
N VAL A 46 11.50 7.54 7.51
CA VAL A 46 11.81 7.69 6.08
C VAL A 46 11.53 9.12 5.58
N VAL A 47 10.48 9.78 6.07
CA VAL A 47 10.07 11.13 5.62
C VAL A 47 11.21 12.15 5.61
N PRO A 48 12.07 12.27 6.65
CA PRO A 48 13.18 13.23 6.65
C PRO A 48 14.27 12.95 5.61
N LEU A 49 14.32 11.73 5.07
CA LEU A 49 15.31 11.31 4.07
C LEU A 49 14.81 11.55 2.64
N LEU A 50 13.53 11.88 2.47
CA LEU A 50 12.97 12.18 1.17
C LEU A 50 13.39 13.60 0.77
N PRO A 51 13.82 13.81 -0.50
CA PRO A 51 14.07 15.16 -0.99
C PRO A 51 12.78 15.99 -0.86
N GLU A 52 12.91 17.29 -0.56
CA GLU A 52 11.75 18.17 -0.43
C GLU A 52 10.81 18.01 -1.62
N LEU A 53 9.52 17.87 -1.32
CA LEU A 53 8.43 17.53 -2.25
C LEU A 53 8.13 18.67 -3.25
N SER A 54 9.14 19.30 -3.86
CA SER A 54 8.98 20.43 -4.77
C SER A 54 8.32 20.07 -6.11
N CYS A 55 7.97 18.79 -6.34
CA CYS A 55 7.35 18.33 -7.58
C CYS A 55 5.98 17.65 -7.42
N PHE A 56 5.43 17.54 -6.21
CA PHE A 56 4.05 17.06 -6.04
C PHE A 56 3.07 18.20 -6.33
N SER A 57 2.57 18.27 -7.57
CA SER A 57 1.36 19.05 -7.86
C SER A 57 0.15 18.29 -7.30
N PRO A 58 -0.62 18.87 -6.35
CA PRO A 58 -1.77 18.22 -5.75
C PRO A 58 -2.99 18.48 -6.63
N THR A 59 -3.10 17.88 -7.82
CA THR A 59 -4.29 18.17 -8.67
C THR A 59 -4.75 17.08 -9.63
N GLU A 60 -4.50 15.79 -9.38
CA GLU A 60 -5.38 14.79 -10.01
C GLU A 60 -5.86 13.80 -8.97
N ALA A 61 -7.13 14.01 -8.61
CA ALA A 61 -7.94 13.11 -7.83
C ALA A 61 -7.74 11.67 -8.31
N ILE A 62 -7.67 10.77 -7.35
CA ILE A 62 -7.76 9.33 -7.53
C ILE A 62 -9.05 9.06 -8.33
N VAL A 63 -8.93 8.96 -9.66
CA VAL A 63 -9.94 8.33 -10.50
C VAL A 63 -9.85 6.86 -10.14
N THR A 64 -10.62 6.44 -9.15
CA THR A 64 -10.99 5.03 -9.05
C THR A 64 -11.75 4.69 -10.33
N PRO A 65 -11.23 3.83 -11.22
CA PRO A 65 -12.08 3.26 -12.25
C PRO A 65 -13.25 2.55 -11.53
N PRO A 66 -14.49 2.65 -12.03
CA PRO A 66 -15.61 1.95 -11.40
C PRO A 66 -15.27 0.47 -11.39
N TYR A 67 -15.24 -0.13 -10.21
CA TYR A 67 -15.08 -1.56 -10.02
C TYR A 67 -16.22 -2.26 -10.76
N GLU A 68 -15.92 -2.83 -11.93
CA GLU A 68 -16.85 -3.61 -12.73
C GLU A 68 -17.13 -4.91 -11.96
N ALA A 69 -18.28 -4.95 -11.28
CA ALA A 69 -18.75 -6.12 -10.57
C ALA A 69 -18.91 -7.26 -11.58
N LYS A 70 -17.99 -8.23 -11.55
CA LYS A 70 -18.16 -9.46 -12.32
C LYS A 70 -19.36 -10.23 -11.77
N GLU A 71 -20.46 -10.18 -12.52
CA GLU A 71 -21.65 -11.00 -12.31
C GLU A 71 -21.24 -12.48 -12.25
N LYS A 72 -21.61 -13.16 -11.16
CA LYS A 72 -21.34 -14.60 -10.99
C LYS A 72 -22.14 -15.39 -12.04
N PRO A 73 -21.58 -16.43 -12.66
CA PRO A 73 -22.35 -17.30 -13.55
C PRO A 73 -23.51 -17.94 -12.79
N ASN A 74 -24.73 -17.78 -13.30
CA ASN A 74 -25.92 -18.48 -12.84
C ASN A 74 -25.75 -19.98 -13.13
N VAL A 75 -25.62 -20.79 -12.09
CA VAL A 75 -25.68 -22.25 -12.20
C VAL A 75 -27.16 -22.64 -12.09
N PRO A 76 -27.77 -23.28 -13.09
CA PRO A 76 -29.14 -23.78 -12.99
C PRO A 76 -29.20 -24.94 -11.98
N PRO A 77 -30.28 -25.05 -11.18
CA PRO A 77 -30.49 -26.25 -10.37
C PRO A 77 -30.86 -27.44 -11.26
N GLU A 78 -30.21 -28.59 -11.03
CA GLU A 78 -30.68 -29.91 -11.50
C GLU A 78 -31.94 -30.37 -10.75
#